data_AF-A0A849QY53-F1
#
_entry.id   AF-A0A849QY53-F1
#
_cell.length_a   1.000
_cell.length_b   1.000
_cell.length_c   1.000
_cell.angle_alpha   90.00
_cell.angle_beta   90.00
_cell.angle_gamma   90.00
#
_symmetry.space_group_name_H-M   'P 1'
#
loop_
_entity.id
_entity.type
_entity.pdbx_description
1 polymer ?
#
loop_
_entity_poly.entity_id
_entity_poly.type
_entity_poly.pdbx_seq_one_letter_code
_entity_poly.pdbx_strand_id
1 'polypeptide(L)' 'MEEKTYSEKLCGYCKGTGKVEGEECPACHGNKTFMVKEPYKNCQFCKGNGWTHKGQPCRTCKGSGWLGVKKEVILA' A
#
# COMPACT_ATOMS: atom_id res chain seq x y z
N MET A 1 21.33 -8.35 -15.69
CA MET A 1 19.86 -8.37 -15.72
C MET A 1 19.41 -8.18 -14.28
N GLU A 2 18.63 -7.16 -13.97
CA GLU A 2 18.19 -6.91 -12.59
C GLU A 2 17.01 -7.85 -12.30
N GLU A 3 17.24 -8.87 -11.47
CA GLU A 3 16.15 -9.70 -10.96
C GLU A 3 15.17 -8.81 -10.20
N LYS A 4 13.89 -8.83 -10.61
CA LYS A 4 12.87 -7.99 -9.98
C LYS A 4 12.53 -8.56 -8.60
N THR A 5 13.21 -8.07 -7.57
CA THR A 5 12.95 -8.44 -6.18
C THR A 5 11.71 -7.70 -5.63
N TYR A 6 10.93 -8.39 -4.79
CA TYR A 6 9.83 -7.80 -4.03
C TYR A 6 10.09 -8.00 -2.55
N SER A 7 9.68 -7.03 -1.73
CA SER A 7 9.69 -7.17 -0.26
C SER A 7 8.46 -6.55 0.36
N GLU A 8 8.12 -7.00 1.56
CA GLU A 8 7.05 -6.41 2.34
C GLU A 8 7.37 -4.97 2.75
N LYS A 9 6.41 -4.08 2.56
CA LYS A 9 6.42 -2.73 3.09
C LYS A 9 5.10 -2.41 3.77
N LEU A 10 5.19 -1.63 4.84
CA LEU A 10 4.02 -1.22 5.61
C LEU A 10 3.00 -0.51 4.73
N CYS A 11 1.71 -0.78 4.97
CA CYS A 11 0.62 -0.04 4.37
C CYS A 11 0.74 1.43 4.77
N GLY A 12 0.84 2.32 3.78
CA GLY A 12 0.91 3.75 3.98
C GLY A 12 -0.30 4.29 4.73
N TYR A 13 -1.51 3.78 4.46
CA TYR A 13 -2.75 4.31 5.03
C TYR A 13 -2.88 4.02 6.54
N CYS A 14 -2.79 2.75 6.95
CA CYS A 14 -2.91 2.35 8.37
C CYS A 14 -1.58 2.29 9.13
N LYS A 15 -0.45 2.59 8.46
CA LYS A 15 0.91 2.54 9.03
C LYS A 15 1.27 1.19 9.66
N GLY A 16 0.79 0.09 9.08
CA GLY A 16 1.07 -1.26 9.56
C GLY A 16 0.19 -1.76 10.71
N THR A 17 -0.78 -0.98 11.17
CA THR A 17 -1.71 -1.43 12.23
C THR A 17 -2.73 -2.46 11.71
N GLY A 18 -3.04 -2.42 10.41
CA GLY A 18 -4.11 -3.22 9.81
C GLY A 18 -5.51 -2.67 10.07
N LYS A 19 -5.64 -1.54 10.80
CA LYS A 19 -6.91 -0.95 11.19
C LYS A 19 -6.94 0.57 11.00
N VAL A 20 -8.12 1.14 10.78
CA VAL A 20 -8.36 2.58 10.77
C VAL A 20 -9.67 2.82 11.52
N GLU A 21 -9.63 3.67 12.55
CA GLU A 21 -10.82 3.98 13.39
C GLU A 21 -11.48 2.74 14.01
N GLY A 22 -10.67 1.74 14.38
CA GLY A 22 -11.13 0.48 14.99
C GLY A 22 -11.54 -0.61 13.99
N GLU A 23 -11.88 -0.20 12.77
CA GLU A 23 -12.28 -1.09 11.68
C GLU A 23 -11.09 -1.61 10.87
N GLU A 24 -11.30 -2.68 10.12
CA GLU A 24 -10.29 -3.22 9.21
C GLU A 24 -9.84 -2.16 8.18
N CYS A 25 -8.54 -2.05 7.96
CA CYS A 25 -7.99 -1.08 7.02
C CYS A 25 -8.51 -1.36 5.60
N PRO A 26 -9.24 -0.42 4.96
CA PRO A 26 -9.84 -0.65 3.64
C PRO A 26 -8.81 -0.70 2.50
N ALA A 27 -7.56 -0.33 2.78
CA ALA A 27 -6.48 -0.38 1.79
C ALA A 27 -5.82 -1.77 1.74
N CYS A 28 -5.45 -2.32 2.90
CA CYS A 28 -4.71 -3.58 2.99
C CYS A 28 -5.57 -4.76 3.47
N HIS A 29 -6.84 -4.55 3.80
CA HIS A 29 -7.77 -5.58 4.28
C HIS A 29 -7.17 -6.37 5.45
N GLY A 30 -6.69 -5.63 6.47
CA GLY A 30 -6.10 -6.24 7.67
C GLY A 30 -4.66 -6.77 7.52
N ASN A 31 -4.12 -6.92 6.30
CA ASN A 31 -2.80 -7.55 6.06
C ASN A 31 -1.59 -6.74 6.53
N LYS A 32 -1.77 -5.46 6.88
CA LYS A 32 -0.73 -4.53 7.40
C LYS A 32 0.36 -4.14 6.40
N THR A 33 0.74 -5.00 5.46
CA THR A 33 1.82 -4.80 4.48
C THR A 33 1.34 -4.94 3.04
N PHE A 34 2.21 -4.57 2.09
CA PHE A 34 2.12 -4.88 0.66
C PHE A 34 3.46 -5.40 0.17
N MET A 35 3.44 -6.33 -0.79
CA MET A 35 4.65 -6.72 -1.53
C MET A 35 4.98 -5.64 -2.57
N VAL A 36 6.10 -4.95 -2.39
CA VAL A 36 6.52 -3.81 -3.22
C VAL A 36 7.80 -4.15 -3.97
N LYS A 37 7.80 -3.88 -5.28
CA LYS A 37 8.96 -4.07 -6.14
C LYS A 37 10.12 -3.14 -5.76
N GLU A 38 11.34 -3.67 -5.77
CA GLU A 38 12.57 -2.88 -5.67
C GLU A 38 12.95 -2.17 -6.99
N PRO A 39 13.62 -1.01 -6.93
CA PRO A 39 13.84 -0.18 -5.73
C PRO A 39 12.53 0.48 -5.27
N TYR A 40 12.34 0.60 -3.95
CA TYR A 40 11.09 1.10 -3.38
C TYR A 40 10.87 2.58 -3.73
N LYS A 41 9.72 2.86 -4.35
CA LYS A 41 9.33 4.23 -4.70
C LYS A 41 8.00 4.58 -4.05
N ASN A 42 7.99 5.70 -3.33
CA ASN A 42 6.76 6.25 -2.78
C ASN A 42 5.80 6.65 -3.90
N CYS A 43 4.50 6.51 -3.64
CA CYS A 43 3.47 7.06 -4.50
C CYS A 43 3.66 8.58 -4.58
N GLN A 44 3.89 9.09 -5.78
CA GLN A 44 4.17 10.50 -6.02
C GLN A 44 3.03 11.46 -5.62
N PHE A 45 1.79 10.97 -5.54
CA PHE A 45 0.61 11.78 -5.23
C PHE A 45 0.40 11.96 -3.72
N CYS A 46 0.50 10.88 -2.95
CA CYS A 46 0.38 10.95 -1.49
C CYS A 46 1.73 11.00 -0.74
N LYS A 47 2.84 10.95 -1.47
CA LYS A 47 4.21 10.94 -0.94
C LYS A 47 4.46 9.84 0.10
N GLY A 48 3.84 8.67 -0.07
CA GLY A 48 3.97 7.54 0.87
C GLY A 48 2.92 7.53 1.99
N ASN A 49 2.10 8.58 2.13
CA ASN A 49 1.14 8.66 3.22
C ASN A 49 -0.04 7.70 3.11
N GLY A 50 -0.35 7.21 1.91
CA GLY A 50 -1.52 6.35 1.69
C GLY A 50 -2.86 7.09 1.66
N TRP A 51 -2.88 8.42 1.79
CA TRP A 51 -4.09 9.24 1.64
C TRP A 51 -3.74 10.63 1.09
N THR A 52 -4.71 11.27 0.43
CA THR A 52 -4.60 12.65 -0.06
C THR A 52 -5.64 13.57 0.57
N HIS A 53 -6.75 13.02 1.06
CA HIS A 53 -7.78 13.72 1.83
C HIS A 53 -8.08 12.93 3.10
N LYS A 54 -8.38 13.62 4.20
CA LYS A 54 -8.59 12.99 5.50
C LYS A 54 -9.70 11.93 5.39
N GLY A 55 -9.43 10.73 5.88
CA GLY A 55 -10.39 9.62 5.87
C GLY A 55 -10.54 8.88 4.53
N GLN A 56 -9.80 9.23 3.48
CA GLN A 56 -9.88 8.54 2.19
C GLN A 56 -8.52 8.01 1.71
N PRO A 57 -8.41 6.70 1.38
CA PRO A 57 -7.22 6.17 0.76
C PRO A 57 -6.85 6.92 -0.53
N CYS A 58 -5.56 7.09 -0.77
CA CYS A 58 -5.06 7.73 -1.99
C CYS A 58 -5.53 6.92 -3.20
N ARG A 59 -6.30 7.54 -4.08
CA ARG A 59 -6.91 6.87 -5.25
C ARG A 59 -5.88 6.27 -6.21
N THR A 60 -4.68 6.86 -6.30
CA THR A 60 -3.64 6.37 -7.20
C THR A 60 -2.98 5.08 -6.73
N CYS A 61 -2.63 4.99 -5.44
CA CYS A 61 -1.95 3.82 -4.87
C CYS A 61 -2.88 2.91 -4.05
N LYS A 62 -4.19 3.24 -4.01
CA LYS A 62 -5.23 2.57 -3.23
C LYS A 62 -4.88 2.44 -1.75
N GLY A 63 -4.21 3.46 -1.20
CA GLY A 63 -3.78 3.48 0.20
C GLY A 63 -2.49 2.73 0.54
N SER A 64 -1.88 2.02 -0.40
CA SER A 64 -0.60 1.33 -0.13
C SER A 64 0.53 2.29 0.23
N GLY A 65 0.54 3.50 -0.34
CA GLY A 65 1.65 4.44 -0.22
C GLY A 65 2.78 4.19 -1.21
N TRP A 66 2.77 3.08 -1.96
CA TRP A 66 3.88 2.64 -2.80
C TRP A 66 3.53 2.58 -4.28
N LEU A 67 4.55 2.68 -5.13
CA LEU A 67 4.49 2.28 -6.53
C LEU A 67 4.97 0.83 -6.67
N GLY A 68 4.48 0.09 -7.67
CA GLY A 68 4.95 -1.27 -7.94
C GLY A 68 4.51 -2.31 -6.92
N VAL A 69 3.36 -2.09 -6.27
CA VAL A 69 2.68 -3.11 -5.46
C VAL A 69 2.34 -4.30 -6.37
N LYS A 70 2.71 -5.51 -5.95
CA LYS A 70 2.34 -6.75 -6.63
C LYS A 70 0.82 -6.88 -6.58
N LYS A 71 0.17 -6.89 -7.75
CA LYS A 71 -1.24 -7.23 -7.83
C LYS A 71 -1.35 -8.75 -7.70
N GLU A 72 -1.99 -9.23 -6.65
CA GLU A 72 -2.48 -10.60 -6.66
C GLU A 72 -3.71 -10.62 -7.56
N VAL A 73 -3.61 -11.36 -8.66
CA VAL A 73 -4.77 -11.68 -9.47
C VAL A 73 -5.52 -12.74 -8.67
N ILE A 74 -6.55 -12.32 -7.96
CA ILE A 74 -7.57 -13.26 -7.49
C ILE A 74 -8.25 -13.73 -8.78
N LEU A 75 -7.90 -14.95 -9.22
CA LEU A 75 -8.70 -15.68 -10.19
C LEU A 75 -10.02 -15.98 -9.48
N ALA A 76 -11.02 -15.12 -9.73
CA ALA A 76 -12.41 -15.36 -9.39
C ALA A 76 -13.10 -16.06 -10.56
#